data_AF-A0AAW1NA53-F1
#
_entry.id   AF-A0AAW1NA53-F1
#
_cell.length_a   1.000
_cell.length_b   1.000
_cell.length_c   1.000
_cell.angle_alpha   90.00
_cell.angle_beta   90.00
_cell.angle_gamma   90.00
#
_symmetry.space_group_name_H-M   'P 1'
#
loop_
_entity.id
_entity.type
_entity.pdbx_description
1 polymer ?
#
loop_
_entity_poly.entity_id
_entity_poly.type
_entity_poly.pdbx_seq_one_letter_code
_entity_poly.pdbx_strand_id
1 'polypeptide(L)'
;MHQRSSLSLSKFIFRYPFSHSSKPISSISPKFITTKSHSSCFPSNPSTSPANSPFLNHPITFSRSYSAEFDKNKVVDEINMKFAEAREEIEAAMDSKETVYFNEEAECAKNAVNEVLEMFNGLLGKLEGQERDALLRSMGLKIEQLKAELQQLDD
;
A
#
# COMPACT_ATOMS: atom_id res chain seq x y z
N MET A 1 50.97 24.86 -23.80
CA MET A 1 50.69 23.41 -23.71
C MET A 1 49.86 23.18 -22.45
N HIS A 2 48.53 23.13 -22.57
CA HIS A 2 47.64 22.99 -21.42
C HIS A 2 47.38 21.51 -21.13
N GLN A 3 47.97 20.99 -20.05
CA GLN A 3 47.62 19.69 -19.48
C GLN A 3 46.23 19.82 -18.84
N ARG A 4 45.23 19.15 -19.43
CA ARG A 4 43.92 18.95 -18.82
C ARG A 4 43.92 17.59 -18.15
N SER A 5 43.91 17.58 -16.82
CA SER A 5 43.81 16.38 -16.01
C SER A 5 42.40 15.80 -16.14
N SER A 6 42.28 14.58 -16.66
CA SER A 6 41.02 13.83 -16.73
C SER A 6 40.71 13.23 -15.35
N LEU A 7 39.67 13.73 -14.68
CA LEU A 7 39.17 13.12 -13.45
C LEU A 7 38.28 11.92 -13.82
N SER A 8 38.82 10.71 -13.62
CA SER A 8 38.07 9.44 -13.70
C SER A 8 37.33 9.21 -12.39
N LEU A 9 36.04 9.54 -12.32
CA LEU A 9 35.13 9.11 -11.25
C LEU A 9 34.44 7.82 -11.70
N SER A 10 35.13 6.69 -11.52
CA SER A 10 34.51 5.37 -11.67
C SER A 10 34.97 4.47 -10.53
N LYS A 11 34.00 3.70 -10.03
CA LYS A 11 34.12 2.61 -9.04
C LYS A 11 34.04 3.05 -7.58
N PHE A 12 32.83 3.04 -7.03
CA PHE A 12 32.55 2.39 -5.74
C PHE A 12 31.04 2.11 -5.65
N ILE A 13 30.58 1.11 -6.41
CA ILE A 13 29.29 0.47 -6.15
C ILE A 13 29.59 -0.90 -5.53
N PHE A 14 28.82 -1.23 -4.49
CA PHE A 14 28.64 -2.54 -3.85
C PHE A 14 29.83 -3.12 -3.09
N ARG A 15 29.91 -2.76 -1.80
CA ARG A 15 30.52 -3.60 -0.76
C ARG A 15 29.67 -3.59 0.51
N TYR A 16 28.45 -4.11 0.41
CA TYR A 16 27.72 -4.59 1.59
C TYR A 16 28.08 -6.07 1.80
N PRO A 17 28.84 -6.42 2.84
CA PRO A 17 28.92 -7.81 3.26
C PRO A 17 27.57 -8.21 3.85
N PHE A 18 26.97 -9.26 3.29
CA PHE A 18 25.88 -10.00 3.91
C PHE A 18 26.36 -10.51 5.27
N SER A 19 26.04 -9.77 6.34
CA SER A 19 26.16 -10.27 7.70
C SER A 19 25.11 -11.37 7.87
N HIS A 20 25.58 -12.60 8.02
CA HIS A 20 24.75 -13.76 8.40
C HIS A 20 23.98 -13.43 9.70
N SER A 21 22.69 -13.15 9.56
CA SER A 21 21.79 -12.99 10.71
C SER A 21 21.67 -14.30 11.46
N SER A 22 22.08 -14.30 12.72
CA SER A 22 21.93 -15.44 13.63
C SER A 22 20.45 -15.57 14.01
N LYS A 23 19.87 -16.73 13.70
CA LYS A 23 18.48 -17.11 13.99
C LYS A 23 18.15 -16.90 15.48
N PRO A 24 17.09 -16.15 15.85
CA PRO A 24 16.50 -16.26 17.17
C PRO A 24 15.64 -17.53 17.24
N ILE A 25 16.00 -18.45 18.14
CA ILE A 25 15.22 -19.63 18.51
C ILE A 25 13.99 -19.13 19.28
N SER A 26 12.83 -19.06 18.63
CA SER A 26 11.56 -18.84 19.31
C SER A 26 11.04 -20.17 19.88
N SER A 27 10.95 -20.27 21.19
CA SER A 27 10.27 -21.36 21.89
C SER A 27 8.75 -21.20 21.77
N ILE A 28 8.14 -21.87 20.78
CA ILE A 28 6.69 -21.94 20.64
C ILE A 28 6.20 -23.13 21.47
N SER A 29 5.48 -22.85 22.56
CA SER A 29 4.74 -23.86 23.32
C SER A 29 3.42 -24.19 22.62
N PRO A 30 3.10 -25.48 22.35
CA PRO A 30 1.84 -25.87 21.72
C PRO A 30 0.71 -25.90 22.76
N LYS A 31 -0.35 -25.11 22.55
CA LYS A 31 -1.63 -25.31 23.26
C LYS A 31 -2.58 -26.07 22.36
N PHE A 32 -2.96 -27.24 22.85
CA PHE A 32 -3.79 -28.24 22.19
C PHE A 32 -5.21 -27.74 21.89
N ILE A 33 -5.69 -28.12 20.71
CA ILE A 33 -7.05 -27.95 20.21
C ILE A 33 -7.97 -28.89 21.00
N THR A 34 -9.01 -28.36 21.64
CA THR A 34 -10.13 -29.17 22.15
C THR A 34 -11.30 -29.10 21.18
N THR A 35 -11.56 -30.21 20.51
CA THR A 35 -12.77 -30.50 19.73
C THR A 35 -13.93 -30.75 20.69
N LYS A 36 -15.05 -30.04 20.55
CA LYS A 36 -16.33 -30.47 21.14
C LYS A 36 -17.40 -30.56 20.05
N SER A 37 -17.83 -31.80 19.87
CA SER A 37 -18.85 -32.27 18.95
C SER A 37 -20.19 -31.56 19.13
N HIS A 38 -20.85 -31.30 18.01
CA HIS A 38 -22.26 -30.95 17.95
C HIS A 38 -23.09 -32.22 18.04
N SER A 39 -23.94 -32.32 19.06
CA SER A 39 -25.06 -33.25 19.12
C SER A 39 -26.36 -32.48 19.39
N SER A 40 -27.33 -32.74 18.53
CA SER A 40 -28.73 -32.31 18.47
C SER A 40 -29.49 -32.21 19.80
N CYS A 41 -30.41 -31.23 19.92
CA CYS A 41 -31.87 -31.44 20.01
C CYS A 41 -32.63 -30.13 20.32
N PHE A 42 -33.67 -29.81 19.53
CA PHE A 42 -34.84 -28.98 19.93
C PHE A 42 -35.81 -29.84 20.78
N PRO A 43 -36.98 -29.36 21.31
CA PRO A 43 -37.58 -28.01 21.40
C PRO A 43 -37.97 -27.65 22.88
N SER A 44 -38.40 -26.43 23.25
CA SER A 44 -39.82 -26.02 23.28
C SER A 44 -39.99 -24.68 24.05
N ASN A 45 -40.90 -23.82 23.57
CA ASN A 45 -41.50 -22.67 24.27
C ASN A 45 -42.80 -23.14 24.98
N PRO A 46 -43.37 -22.47 26.03
CA PRO A 46 -43.93 -21.10 25.89
C PRO A 46 -44.02 -20.19 27.15
N SER A 47 -44.18 -18.88 26.88
CA SER A 47 -45.03 -17.85 27.53
C SER A 47 -44.95 -17.55 29.05
N THR A 48 -44.68 -16.28 29.41
CA THR A 48 -45.61 -15.34 30.13
C THR A 48 -44.97 -13.94 30.28
N SER A 49 -45.78 -12.90 30.08
CA SER A 49 -45.50 -11.46 29.86
C SER A 49 -45.18 -10.62 31.13
N PRO A 50 -45.31 -9.27 31.14
CA PRO A 50 -44.27 -8.27 30.81
C PRO A 50 -43.97 -7.31 31.99
N ALA A 51 -42.85 -6.59 31.95
CA ALA A 51 -42.62 -5.44 32.84
C ALA A 51 -42.03 -4.26 32.06
N ASN A 52 -42.81 -3.19 32.02
CA ASN A 52 -42.46 -1.90 31.46
C ASN A 52 -41.29 -1.25 32.23
N SER A 53 -40.32 -0.72 31.50
CA SER A 53 -39.78 0.59 31.83
C SER A 53 -39.53 1.38 30.54
N PRO A 54 -40.16 2.55 30.37
CA PRO A 54 -39.76 3.50 29.34
C PRO A 54 -38.39 4.05 29.76
N PHE A 55 -37.59 4.58 28.84
CA PHE A 55 -36.81 5.82 29.01
C PHE A 55 -35.71 5.88 27.94
N LEU A 56 -35.81 6.96 27.16
CA LEU A 56 -34.82 7.56 26.26
C LEU A 56 -34.52 6.82 24.95
N ASN A 57 -35.45 6.98 24.01
CA ASN A 57 -35.09 7.18 22.61
C ASN A 57 -34.24 8.45 22.49
N HIS A 58 -32.92 8.30 22.43
CA HIS A 58 -32.09 9.27 21.74
C HIS A 58 -31.89 8.77 20.32
N PRO A 59 -32.50 9.40 19.30
CA PRO A 59 -31.92 9.30 17.98
C PRO A 59 -30.55 9.95 18.09
N ILE A 60 -29.49 9.13 18.09
CA ILE A 60 -28.18 9.62 17.69
C ILE A 60 -28.37 9.94 16.21
N THR A 61 -28.81 11.17 15.95
CA THR A 61 -28.70 11.79 14.64
C THR A 61 -27.21 11.99 14.43
N PHE A 62 -26.53 10.94 14.01
CA PHE A 62 -25.21 11.02 13.43
C PHE A 62 -25.42 11.75 12.10
N SER A 63 -25.52 13.07 12.19
CA SER A 63 -25.47 13.97 11.05
C SER A 63 -24.07 13.82 10.50
N ARG A 64 -23.90 12.80 9.66
CA ARG A 64 -22.72 12.62 8.83
C ARG A 64 -22.80 13.76 7.82
N SER A 65 -22.27 14.92 8.21
CA SER A 65 -21.96 15.98 7.28
C SER A 65 -20.93 15.38 6.32
N TYR A 66 -21.42 14.87 5.20
CA TYR A 66 -20.61 14.75 4.00
C TYR A 66 -20.33 16.19 3.54
N SER A 67 -19.44 16.86 4.29
CA SER A 67 -18.63 17.90 3.68
C SER A 67 -17.90 17.15 2.58
N ALA A 68 -18.16 17.49 1.31
CA ALA A 68 -17.36 17.05 0.17
C ALA A 68 -15.99 17.74 0.25
N GLU A 69 -15.35 17.62 1.41
CA GLU A 69 -14.07 18.18 1.75
C GLU A 69 -13.05 17.18 1.28
N PHE A 70 -12.05 17.72 0.60
CA PHE A 70 -10.94 16.95 0.09
C PHE A 70 -10.13 16.39 1.26
N ASP A 71 -10.39 15.15 1.63
CA ASP A 71 -9.61 14.46 2.65
C ASP A 71 -8.26 14.02 2.06
N LYS A 72 -7.24 14.83 2.34
CA LYS A 72 -5.85 14.56 1.98
C LYS A 72 -5.40 13.16 2.39
N ASN A 73 -5.78 12.69 3.58
CA ASN A 73 -5.30 11.40 4.09
C ASN A 73 -5.88 10.26 3.27
N LYS A 74 -7.18 10.35 2.94
CA LYS A 74 -7.84 9.38 2.06
C LYS A 74 -7.15 9.30 0.70
N VAL A 75 -6.79 10.43 0.09
CA VAL A 75 -6.08 10.43 -1.20
C VAL A 75 -4.67 9.87 -1.08
N VAL A 76 -3.95 10.17 0.00
CA VAL A 76 -2.63 9.57 0.26
C VAL A 76 -2.73 8.05 0.40
N ASP A 77 -3.75 7.56 1.11
CA ASP A 77 -4.00 6.12 1.27
C ASP A 77 -4.32 5.47 -0.08
N GLU A 78 -5.16 6.10 -0.90
CA GLU A 78 -5.44 5.63 -2.26
C GLU A 78 -4.18 5.59 -3.13
N ILE A 79 -3.31 6.61 -3.07
CA ILE A 79 -2.01 6.60 -3.78
C ILE A 79 -1.14 5.44 -3.30
N ASN A 80 -1.11 5.15 -1.98
CA ASN A 80 -0.33 4.02 -1.47
C ASN A 80 -0.88 2.66 -1.93
N MET A 81 -2.19 2.51 -2.06
CA MET A 81 -2.80 1.31 -2.63
C MET A 81 -2.42 1.17 -4.11
N LYS A 82 -2.57 2.24 -4.89
CA LYS A 82 -2.18 2.25 -6.31
C LYS A 82 -0.68 2.05 -6.53
N PHE A 83 0.15 2.51 -5.60
CA PHE A 83 1.59 2.24 -5.62
C PHE A 83 1.90 0.75 -5.48
N ALA A 84 1.17 0.04 -4.62
CA ALA A 84 1.35 -1.40 -4.46
C ALA A 84 0.90 -2.14 -5.72
N GLU A 85 -0.25 -1.78 -6.28
CA GLU A 85 -0.78 -2.31 -7.56
C GLU A 85 0.22 -2.09 -8.70
N ALA A 86 0.74 -0.86 -8.87
CA ALA A 86 1.70 -0.55 -9.93
C ALA A 86 3.00 -1.38 -9.84
N ARG A 87 3.44 -1.73 -8.63
CA ARG A 87 4.60 -2.62 -8.46
C ARG A 87 4.31 -4.06 -8.83
N GLU A 88 3.12 -4.56 -8.50
CA GLU A 88 2.66 -5.89 -8.90
C GLU A 88 2.60 -6.00 -10.44
N GLU A 89 2.08 -4.97 -11.11
CA GLU A 89 2.04 -4.93 -12.59
C GLU A 89 3.45 -4.88 -13.22
N ILE A 90 4.39 -4.13 -12.63
CA ILE A 90 5.79 -4.15 -13.09
C ILE A 90 6.41 -5.54 -12.93
N GLU A 91 6.16 -6.22 -11.80
CA GLU A 91 6.64 -7.58 -11.55
C GLU A 91 6.05 -8.57 -12.57
N ALA A 92 4.75 -8.49 -12.85
CA ALA A 92 4.10 -9.32 -13.85
C ALA A 92 4.70 -9.10 -15.26
N ALA A 93 4.95 -7.85 -15.64
CA ALA A 93 5.61 -7.52 -16.91
C ALA A 93 7.07 -8.00 -16.97
N MET A 94 7.79 -7.96 -15.85
CA MET A 94 9.15 -8.51 -15.76
C MET A 94 9.15 -10.03 -15.92
N ASP A 95 8.21 -10.73 -15.31
CA ASP A 95 8.07 -12.19 -15.43
C ASP A 95 7.69 -12.61 -16.86
N SER A 96 6.92 -11.78 -17.57
CA SER A 96 6.48 -12.06 -18.94
C SER A 96 7.43 -11.56 -20.04
N LYS A 97 8.58 -10.95 -19.70
CA LYS A 97 9.53 -10.29 -20.63
C LYS A 97 10.02 -11.14 -21.80
N GLU A 98 10.13 -12.44 -21.59
CA GLU A 98 10.57 -13.40 -22.64
C GLU A 98 9.40 -14.04 -23.39
N THR A 99 8.19 -13.52 -23.21
CA THR A 99 6.95 -14.06 -23.79
C THR A 99 6.31 -13.09 -24.77
N VAL A 100 5.38 -13.58 -25.57
CA VAL A 100 4.56 -12.74 -26.47
C VAL A 100 3.60 -11.81 -25.73
N TYR A 101 3.36 -12.07 -24.44
CA TYR A 101 2.45 -11.28 -23.62
C TYR A 101 3.09 -9.98 -23.13
N PHE A 102 4.42 -9.92 -23.05
CA PHE A 102 5.18 -8.80 -22.48
C PHE A 102 4.64 -7.41 -22.84
N ASN A 103 4.30 -7.18 -24.11
CA ASN A 103 3.83 -5.87 -24.54
C ASN A 103 2.51 -5.47 -23.87
N GLU A 104 1.59 -6.41 -23.63
CA GLU A 104 0.32 -6.16 -22.94
C GLU A 104 0.57 -5.87 -21.46
N GLU A 105 1.36 -6.71 -20.76
CA GLU A 105 1.66 -6.48 -19.34
C GLU A 105 2.49 -5.20 -19.13
N ALA A 106 3.45 -4.91 -20.01
CA ALA A 106 4.25 -3.69 -19.92
C ALA A 106 3.40 -2.43 -20.10
N GLU A 107 2.40 -2.45 -20.99
CA GLU A 107 1.45 -1.35 -21.12
C GLU A 107 0.55 -1.22 -19.88
N CYS A 108 0.09 -2.33 -19.29
CA CYS A 108 -0.62 -2.32 -18.01
C CYS A 108 0.23 -1.67 -16.90
N ALA A 109 1.48 -2.07 -16.77
CA ALA A 109 2.41 -1.50 -15.80
C ALA A 109 2.62 0.01 -16.02
N LYS A 110 2.82 0.46 -17.27
CA LYS A 110 2.93 1.89 -17.60
C LYS A 110 1.69 2.67 -17.19
N ASN A 111 0.50 2.13 -17.47
CA ASN A 111 -0.76 2.76 -17.12
C ASN A 111 -0.95 2.86 -15.60
N ALA A 112 -0.68 1.79 -14.86
CA ALA A 112 -0.76 1.78 -13.40
C ALA A 112 0.21 2.78 -12.77
N VAL A 113 1.46 2.86 -13.24
CA VAL A 113 2.42 3.86 -12.76
C VAL A 113 1.97 5.29 -13.10
N ASN A 114 1.45 5.52 -14.30
CA ASN A 114 0.96 6.85 -14.67
C ASN A 114 -0.21 7.29 -13.79
N GLU A 115 -1.14 6.38 -13.44
CA GLU A 115 -2.22 6.67 -12.49
C GLU A 115 -1.67 7.15 -11.13
N VAL A 116 -0.66 6.47 -10.59
CA VAL A 116 0.01 6.89 -9.34
C VAL A 116 0.62 8.29 -9.47
N LEU A 117 1.30 8.58 -10.58
CA LEU A 117 1.91 9.89 -10.84
C LEU A 117 0.87 10.99 -10.96
N GLU A 118 -0.23 10.74 -11.66
CA GLU A 118 -1.33 11.68 -11.82
C GLU A 118 -2.00 12.01 -10.49
N MET A 119 -2.31 10.99 -9.68
CA MET A 119 -2.88 11.19 -8.34
C MET A 119 -1.94 11.99 -7.43
N PHE A 120 -0.64 11.65 -7.44
CA PHE A 120 0.37 12.34 -6.65
C PHE A 120 0.53 13.81 -7.08
N ASN A 121 0.68 14.08 -8.38
CA ASN A 121 0.80 15.43 -8.92
C ASN A 121 -0.50 16.24 -8.72
N GLY A 122 -1.66 15.59 -8.86
CA GLY A 122 -2.96 16.20 -8.59
C GLY A 122 -3.12 16.60 -7.13
N LEU A 123 -2.67 15.76 -6.20
CA LEU A 123 -2.63 16.10 -4.78
C LEU A 123 -1.64 17.23 -4.49
N LEU A 124 -0.43 17.20 -5.08
CA LEU A 124 0.55 18.27 -4.95
C LEU A 124 0.04 19.62 -5.48
N GLY A 125 -0.76 19.62 -6.54
CA GLY A 125 -1.37 20.83 -7.10
C GLY A 125 -2.45 21.46 -6.23
N LYS A 126 -3.03 20.69 -5.29
CA LYS A 126 -4.04 21.14 -4.32
C LYS A 126 -3.44 21.63 -3.00
N LEU A 127 -2.16 21.33 -2.76
CA LEU A 127 -1.46 21.69 -1.52
C LEU A 127 -0.52 22.87 -1.76
N GLU A 128 -0.42 23.75 -0.76
CA GLU A 128 0.47 24.92 -0.79
C GLU A 128 1.48 24.89 0.37
N GLY A 129 2.64 25.50 0.15
CA GLY A 129 3.67 25.72 1.16
C GLY A 129 4.15 24.45 1.88
N GLN A 130 4.15 24.50 3.21
CA GLN A 130 4.73 23.46 4.07
C GLN A 130 4.10 22.08 3.89
N GLU A 131 2.80 22.01 3.59
CA GLU A 131 2.12 20.72 3.41
C GLU A 131 2.52 20.00 2.14
N ARG A 132 2.72 20.76 1.05
CA ARG A 132 3.25 20.27 -0.21
C ARG A 132 4.67 19.73 -0.01
N ASP A 133 5.52 20.49 0.68
CA ASP A 133 6.90 20.09 0.99
C ASP A 133 6.96 18.85 1.88
N ALA A 134 6.03 18.73 2.84
CA ALA A 134 5.92 17.54 3.67
C ALA A 134 5.55 16.30 2.85
N LEU A 135 4.61 16.44 1.91
CA LEU A 135 4.22 15.35 1.01
C LEU A 135 5.35 14.96 0.05
N LEU A 136 6.07 15.94 -0.51
CA LEU A 136 7.25 15.68 -1.34
C LEU A 136 8.34 14.91 -0.58
N ARG A 137 8.60 15.27 0.68
CA ARG A 137 9.58 14.55 1.50
C ARG A 137 9.16 13.13 1.84
N SER A 138 7.86 12.88 2.07
CA SER A 138 7.37 11.57 2.47
C SER A 138 7.19 10.60 1.29
N MET A 139 6.79 11.11 0.11
CA MET A 139 6.44 10.28 -1.04
C MET A 139 7.33 10.49 -2.27
N GLY A 140 8.03 11.62 -2.39
CA GLY A 140 8.81 11.95 -3.58
C GLY A 140 9.86 10.89 -3.94
N LEU A 141 10.59 10.39 -2.94
CA LEU A 141 11.55 9.30 -3.17
C LEU A 141 10.87 8.01 -3.64
N LYS A 142 9.70 7.67 -3.09
CA LYS A 142 8.95 6.47 -3.51
C LYS A 142 8.52 6.58 -4.97
N ILE A 143 8.05 7.76 -5.38
CA ILE A 143 7.63 8.03 -6.75
C ILE A 143 8.81 7.91 -7.72
N GLU A 144 9.97 8.46 -7.38
CA GLU A 144 11.17 8.33 -8.23
C GLU A 144 11.66 6.89 -8.31
N GLN A 145 11.57 6.12 -7.22
CA GLN A 145 11.87 4.70 -7.24
C GLN A 145 10.93 3.92 -8.17
N LEU A 146 9.62 4.20 -8.12
CA LEU A 146 8.64 3.54 -8.98
C LEU A 146 8.92 3.79 -10.47
N LYS A 147 9.30 5.03 -10.83
CA LYS A 147 9.71 5.36 -12.20
C LYS A 147 10.96 4.59 -12.62
N ALA A 148 11.94 4.45 -11.72
CA ALA A 148 13.15 3.69 -12.00
C ALA A 148 12.87 2.19 -12.16
N GLU A 149 11.90 1.65 -11.43
CA GLU A 149 11.42 0.27 -11.59
C GLU A 149 10.71 0.09 -12.94
N LEU A 150 9.84 1.03 -13.34
CA LEU A 150 9.19 1.00 -14.65
C LEU A 150 10.21 1.05 -15.81
N GLN A 151 11.27 1.85 -15.66
CA GLN A 151 12.31 1.97 -16.68
C GLN A 151 13.03 0.63 -16.96
N GLN A 152 13.05 -0.31 -16.01
CA GLN A 152 13.65 -1.64 -16.24
C GLN A 152 12.88 -2.48 -17.27
N LEU A 153 11.63 -2.12 -17.57
CA LEU A 153 10.87 -2.73 -18.67
C LEU A 153 11.43 -2.34 -20.05
N ASP A 154 12.09 -1.17 -20.17
CA ASP A 154 12.61 -0.67 -21.45
C ASP A 154 14.03 -1.17 -21.78
N ASP A 155 14.75 -1.70 -20.80
CA ASP A 155 16.12 -2.25 -20.94
C ASP A 155 16.14 -3.70 -21.46
#